data_AF-A0A9D6NSN8-F1
#
_entry.id   AF-A0A9D6NSN8-F1
#
_cell.length_a   1.000
_cell.length_b   1.000
_cell.length_c   1.000
_cell.angle_alpha   90.00
_cell.angle_beta   90.00
_cell.angle_gamma   90.00
#
_symmetry.space_group_name_H-M   'P 1'
#
loop_
_entity.id
_entity.type
_entity.pdbx_description
1 polymer ?
#
loop_
_entity_poly.entity_id
_entity_poly.type
_entity_poly.pdbx_seq_one_letter_code
_entity_poly.pdbx_strand_id
1 'polypeptide(L)'
;MMKTQPTYDDVNLILQLYELRREERMRQARNWFAISFNARTMDEFNALCPLGSDENAFFRMVVTYWEMVASFITSGILNEELFFQSGRELLFVWEKVRDLVPQVREASQDPTVLKNLETVANSFINWLNSQSPKAYPAWSARVRELAQSR
;
A
#
# COMPACT_ATOMS: atom_id res chain seq x y z
N MET A 1 19.23 -15.28 1.64
CA MET A 1 19.31 -14.69 0.29
C MET A 1 20.47 -13.69 0.30
N MET A 2 21.32 -13.66 -0.72
CA MET A 2 22.33 -12.59 -0.84
C MET A 2 21.60 -11.26 -1.01
N LYS A 3 21.95 -10.26 -0.19
CA LYS A 3 21.46 -8.90 -0.37
C LYS A 3 22.05 -8.35 -1.67
N THR A 4 21.21 -8.08 -2.67
CA THR A 4 21.64 -7.41 -3.89
C THR A 4 22.01 -5.97 -3.55
N GLN A 5 23.18 -5.53 -3.97
CA GLN A 5 23.64 -4.16 -3.77
C GLN A 5 22.71 -3.20 -4.55
N PRO A 6 22.08 -2.20 -3.90
CA PRO A 6 21.29 -1.20 -4.61
C PRO A 6 22.15 -0.38 -5.57
N THR A 7 21.54 0.05 -6.67
CA THR A 7 22.15 0.76 -7.78
C THR A 7 21.60 2.18 -7.92
N TYR A 8 22.22 2.99 -8.79
CA TYR A 8 21.66 4.29 -9.17
C TYR A 8 20.30 4.17 -9.87
N ASP A 9 20.04 3.08 -10.59
CA ASP A 9 18.76 2.86 -11.28
C ASP A 9 17.63 2.61 -10.29
N ASP A 10 17.89 1.92 -9.17
CA ASP A 10 16.91 1.76 -8.09
C ASP A 10 16.54 3.12 -7.48
N VAL A 11 17.53 3.99 -7.24
CA VAL A 11 17.30 5.35 -6.73
C VAL A 11 16.47 6.17 -7.73
N ASN A 12 16.83 6.14 -9.01
CA ASN A 12 16.12 6.85 -10.06
C ASN A 12 14.67 6.38 -10.19
N LEU A 13 14.43 5.07 -10.11
CA LEU A 13 13.09 4.51 -10.12
C LEU A 13 12.28 4.97 -8.88
N ILE A 14 12.86 4.94 -7.69
CA ILE A 14 12.19 5.44 -6.46
C ILE A 14 11.84 6.92 -6.59
N LEU A 15 12.75 7.75 -7.11
CA LEU A 15 12.49 9.18 -7.33
C LEU A 15 11.38 9.37 -8.36
N GLN A 16 11.39 8.63 -9.48
CA GLN A 16 10.33 8.69 -10.48
C GLN A 16 8.96 8.26 -9.90
N LEU A 17 8.92 7.22 -9.08
CA LEU A 17 7.72 6.80 -8.35
C LEU A 17 7.26 7.86 -7.33
N TYR A 18 8.18 8.57 -6.69
CA TYR A 18 7.81 9.71 -5.84
C TYR A 18 7.18 10.83 -6.67
N GLU A 19 7.78 11.17 -7.80
CA GLU A 19 7.32 12.21 -8.72
C GLU A 19 5.90 11.97 -9.25
N LEU A 20 5.60 10.75 -9.70
CA LEU A 20 4.26 10.39 -10.19
C LEU A 20 3.17 10.56 -9.13
N ARG A 21 3.50 10.41 -7.85
CA ARG A 21 2.56 10.63 -6.73
C ARG A 21 2.36 12.09 -6.35
N ARG A 22 3.06 13.01 -7.02
CA ARG A 22 2.88 14.47 -6.88
C ARG A 22 1.91 15.05 -7.92
N GLU A 23 1.45 14.25 -8.87
CA GLU A 23 0.34 14.65 -9.75
C GLU A 23 -0.85 15.10 -8.89
N GLU A 24 -1.54 16.16 -9.31
CA GLU A 24 -2.55 16.84 -8.49
C GLU A 24 -3.72 15.93 -8.12
N ARG A 25 -4.28 15.20 -9.10
CA ARG A 25 -5.37 14.26 -8.85
C ARG A 25 -4.91 13.11 -7.96
N MET A 26 -3.69 12.60 -8.14
CA MET A 26 -3.11 11.57 -7.28
C MET A 26 -2.86 12.10 -5.85
N ARG A 27 -2.46 13.37 -5.67
CA ARG A 27 -2.36 14.00 -4.35
C ARG A 27 -3.72 14.10 -3.65
N GLN A 28 -4.77 14.47 -4.38
CA GLN A 28 -6.14 14.49 -3.86
C GLN A 28 -6.58 13.09 -3.45
N ALA A 29 -6.36 12.08 -4.30
CA ALA A 29 -6.68 10.69 -4.03
C ALA A 29 -5.97 10.16 -2.78
N ARG A 30 -4.66 10.44 -2.64
CA ARG A 30 -3.85 10.07 -1.47
C ARG A 30 -4.33 10.75 -0.20
N ASN A 31 -4.69 12.03 -0.27
CA ASN A 31 -5.23 12.77 0.87
C ASN A 31 -6.56 12.16 1.33
N TRP A 32 -7.50 11.97 0.41
CA TRP A 32 -8.78 11.31 0.69
C TRP A 32 -8.58 9.90 1.26
N PHE A 33 -7.71 9.09 0.66
CA PHE A 33 -7.41 7.74 1.13
C PHE A 33 -6.83 7.76 2.55
N ALA A 34 -5.96 8.74 2.86
CA ALA A 34 -5.39 8.87 4.18
C ALA A 34 -6.44 9.23 5.23
N ILE A 35 -7.29 10.23 4.96
CA ILE A 35 -8.16 10.86 5.97
C ILE A 35 -9.58 10.30 6.03
N SER A 36 -10.09 9.73 4.93
CA SER A 36 -11.50 9.34 4.79
C SER A 36 -11.69 7.84 4.61
N PHE A 37 -10.77 7.14 3.94
CA PHE A 37 -10.92 5.71 3.72
C PHE A 37 -10.69 4.90 5.00
N ASN A 38 -11.70 4.19 5.52
CA ASN A 38 -11.55 3.35 6.72
C ASN A 38 -12.33 2.03 6.68
N ALA A 39 -12.88 1.67 5.52
CA ALA A 39 -13.68 0.46 5.32
C ALA A 39 -12.89 -0.83 5.65
N ARG A 40 -13.55 -1.74 6.36
CA ARG A 40 -13.08 -3.08 6.76
C ARG A 40 -13.98 -4.20 6.23
N THR A 41 -15.19 -3.86 5.80
CA THR A 41 -16.13 -4.79 5.15
C THR A 41 -16.45 -4.35 3.73
N MET A 42 -16.94 -5.27 2.90
CA MET A 42 -17.41 -4.93 1.55
C MET A 42 -18.60 -3.96 1.57
N ASP A 43 -19.47 -4.03 2.58
CA ASP A 43 -20.61 -3.12 2.71
C ASP A 43 -20.14 -1.68 3.00
N GLU A 44 -19.20 -1.51 3.93
CA GLU A 44 -18.56 -0.22 4.20
C GLU A 44 -17.82 0.30 2.97
N PHE A 45 -17.11 -0.58 2.26
CA PHE A 45 -16.41 -0.23 1.04
C PHE A 45 -17.39 0.28 -0.03
N ASN A 46 -18.48 -0.45 -0.29
CA ASN A 46 -19.48 -0.08 -1.29
C ASN A 46 -20.20 1.22 -0.93
N ALA A 47 -20.46 1.46 0.36
CA ALA A 47 -21.05 2.71 0.83
C ALA A 47 -20.09 3.90 0.67
N LEU A 48 -18.81 3.71 0.96
CA LEU A 48 -17.79 4.76 0.92
C LEU A 48 -17.22 5.01 -0.49
N CYS A 49 -17.22 3.98 -1.34
CA CYS A 49 -16.68 3.99 -2.69
C CYS A 49 -17.71 3.53 -3.74
N PRO A 50 -18.89 4.19 -3.89
CA PRO A 50 -19.89 3.78 -4.87
C PRO A 50 -19.33 3.72 -6.30
N LEU A 51 -19.78 2.75 -7.10
CA LEU A 51 -19.35 2.64 -8.49
C LEU A 51 -19.62 3.94 -9.27
N GLY A 52 -18.58 4.46 -9.93
CA GLY A 52 -18.64 5.71 -10.69
C GLY A 52 -18.36 6.98 -9.88
N SER A 53 -18.20 6.90 -8.56
CA SER A 53 -17.86 8.05 -7.72
C SER A 53 -16.37 8.41 -7.79
N ASP A 54 -16.02 9.64 -7.39
CA ASP A 54 -14.62 10.07 -7.28
C ASP A 54 -13.89 9.29 -6.18
N GLU A 55 -14.55 8.93 -5.07
CA GLU A 55 -13.99 8.09 -4.00
C GLU A 55 -13.57 6.72 -4.54
N ASN A 56 -14.41 6.12 -5.36
CA ASN A 56 -14.10 4.86 -6.02
C ASN A 56 -12.91 5.01 -6.99
N ALA A 57 -12.84 6.11 -7.73
CA ALA A 57 -11.67 6.43 -8.56
C ALA A 57 -10.40 6.64 -7.73
N PHE A 58 -10.47 7.40 -6.63
CA PHE A 58 -9.36 7.68 -5.73
C PHE A 58 -8.83 6.42 -5.06
N PHE A 59 -9.72 5.55 -4.56
CA PHE A 59 -9.35 4.25 -4.03
C PHE A 59 -8.56 3.44 -5.06
N ARG A 60 -9.11 3.29 -6.28
CA ARG A 60 -8.44 2.54 -7.35
C ARG A 60 -7.10 3.15 -7.70
N MET A 61 -7.01 4.48 -7.86
CA MET A 61 -5.76 5.17 -8.18
C MET A 61 -4.67 4.87 -7.15
N VAL A 62 -4.98 4.96 -5.85
CA VAL A 62 -4.01 4.72 -4.78
C VAL A 62 -3.61 3.25 -4.71
N VAL A 63 -4.59 2.34 -4.68
CA VAL A 63 -4.33 0.92 -4.43
C VAL A 63 -3.65 0.26 -5.63
N THR A 64 -4.11 0.52 -6.85
CA THR A 64 -3.50 -0.08 -8.06
C THR A 64 -2.11 0.48 -8.33
N TYR A 65 -1.84 1.74 -7.98
CA TYR A 65 -0.51 2.31 -8.03
C TYR A 65 0.47 1.53 -7.15
N TRP A 66 0.09 1.23 -5.90
CA TRP A 66 0.98 0.49 -4.99
C TRP A 66 1.07 -1.00 -5.31
N GLU A 67 0.04 -1.61 -5.89
CA GLU A 67 0.14 -2.96 -6.46
C GLU A 67 1.15 -2.99 -7.62
N MET A 68 1.14 -2.00 -8.52
CA MET A 68 2.12 -1.87 -9.59
C MET A 68 3.53 -1.71 -9.03
N VAL A 69 3.76 -0.81 -8.06
CA VAL A 69 5.08 -0.64 -7.44
C VAL A 69 5.55 -1.92 -6.75
N ALA A 70 4.64 -2.60 -6.05
CA ALA A 70 4.97 -3.88 -5.42
C ALA A 70 5.40 -4.93 -6.45
N SER A 71 4.80 -4.92 -7.65
CA SER A 71 5.20 -5.82 -8.74
C SER A 71 6.64 -5.65 -9.19
N PHE A 72 7.22 -4.45 -9.06
CA PHE A 72 8.63 -4.21 -9.41
C PHE A 72 9.58 -4.88 -8.40
N ILE A 73 9.17 -4.93 -7.13
CA ILE A 73 9.93 -5.56 -6.06
C ILE A 73 9.80 -7.09 -6.15
N THR A 74 8.58 -7.60 -6.32
CA THR A 74 8.36 -9.06 -6.47
C THR A 74 8.99 -9.62 -7.74
N SER A 75 9.18 -8.78 -8.77
CA SER A 75 9.92 -9.14 -9.99
C SER A 75 11.44 -9.00 -9.86
N GLY A 76 11.95 -8.52 -8.72
CA GLY A 76 13.38 -8.32 -8.48
C GLY A 76 14.01 -7.15 -9.26
N ILE A 77 13.18 -6.24 -9.79
CA ILE A 77 13.62 -5.07 -10.56
C ILE A 77 13.99 -3.91 -9.64
N LEU A 78 13.23 -3.72 -8.55
CA LEU A 78 13.48 -2.67 -7.57
C LEU A 78 14.03 -3.27 -6.27
N ASN A 79 15.17 -2.75 -5.81
CA ASN A 79 15.79 -3.15 -4.56
C ASN A 79 14.85 -2.93 -3.37
N GLU A 80 14.49 -4.04 -2.72
CA GLU A 80 13.52 -4.09 -1.63
C GLU A 80 13.94 -3.26 -0.40
N GLU A 81 15.17 -3.45 0.09
CA GLU A 81 15.64 -2.78 1.31
C GLU A 81 15.80 -1.27 1.10
N LEU A 82 16.30 -0.85 -0.07
CA LEU A 82 16.37 0.57 -0.42
C LEU A 82 14.97 1.19 -0.49
N PHE A 83 14.00 0.49 -1.08
CA PHE A 83 12.62 0.95 -1.13
C PHE A 83 12.00 1.07 0.28
N PHE A 84 12.24 0.10 1.18
CA PHE A 84 11.75 0.16 2.57
C PHE A 84 12.32 1.35 3.37
N GLN A 85 13.57 1.71 3.11
CA GLN A 85 14.21 2.88 3.71
C GLN A 85 13.64 4.21 3.19
N SER A 86 13.06 4.21 1.98
CA SER A 86 12.60 5.42 1.29
C SER A 86 11.22 5.91 1.75
N GLY A 87 10.44 5.09 2.45
CA GLY A 87 9.15 5.50 3.00
C GLY A 87 8.26 4.32 3.39
N ARG A 88 7.11 4.62 4.01
CA ARG A 88 6.18 3.61 4.56
C ARG A 88 4.82 3.57 3.87
N GLU A 89 4.66 4.27 2.75
CA GLU A 89 3.32 4.50 2.20
C GLU A 89 2.70 3.25 1.56
N LEU A 90 3.50 2.36 0.94
CA LEU A 90 3.02 1.04 0.51
C LEU A 90 2.44 0.25 1.69
N LEU A 91 3.17 0.23 2.81
CA LEU A 91 2.72 -0.45 4.03
C LEU A 91 1.47 0.23 4.61
N PHE A 92 1.36 1.56 4.54
CA PHE A 92 0.17 2.29 4.95
C PHE A 92 -1.07 1.91 4.13
N VAL A 93 -0.90 1.76 2.81
CA VAL A 93 -1.99 1.32 1.94
C VAL A 93 -2.40 -0.11 2.27
N TRP A 94 -1.44 -1.02 2.46
CA TRP A 94 -1.72 -2.38 2.91
C TRP A 94 -2.52 -2.40 4.22
N GLU A 95 -2.11 -1.66 5.24
CA GLU A 95 -2.82 -1.61 6.53
C GLU A 95 -4.29 -1.19 6.43
N LYS A 96 -4.59 -0.34 5.46
CA LYS A 96 -5.95 0.16 5.22
C LYS A 96 -6.79 -0.82 4.42
N VAL A 97 -6.21 -1.65 3.56
CA VAL A 97 -6.97 -2.58 2.69
C VAL A 97 -6.94 -4.04 3.12
N ARG A 98 -6.02 -4.48 3.99
CA ARG A 98 -5.78 -5.90 4.27
C ARG A 98 -7.01 -6.70 4.72
N ASP A 99 -7.96 -6.06 5.42
CA ASP A 99 -9.19 -6.72 5.89
C ASP A 99 -10.22 -6.92 4.75
N LEU A 100 -10.13 -6.12 3.70
CA LEU A 100 -10.98 -6.22 2.50
C LEU A 100 -10.46 -7.28 1.52
N VAL A 101 -9.14 -7.49 1.44
CA VAL A 101 -8.52 -8.35 0.42
C VAL A 101 -9.11 -9.76 0.36
N PRO A 102 -9.32 -10.48 1.47
CA PRO A 102 -9.95 -11.81 1.42
C PRO A 102 -11.35 -11.78 0.81
N GLN A 103 -12.17 -10.79 1.20
CA GLN A 103 -13.55 -10.64 0.72
C GLN A 103 -13.58 -10.29 -0.78
N VAL A 104 -12.66 -9.43 -1.24
CA VAL A 104 -12.55 -9.08 -2.67
C VAL A 104 -12.13 -10.28 -3.50
N ARG A 105 -11.15 -11.07 -3.04
CA ARG A 105 -10.70 -12.29 -3.71
C ARG A 105 -11.83 -13.33 -3.81
N GLU A 106 -12.60 -13.49 -2.75
CA GLU A 106 -13.77 -14.37 -2.73
C GLU A 106 -14.85 -13.90 -3.72
N ALA A 107 -15.25 -12.63 -3.65
CA ALA A 107 -16.29 -12.07 -4.50
C ALA A 107 -15.94 -12.04 -6.00
N SER A 108 -14.65 -11.85 -6.33
CA SER A 108 -14.17 -11.85 -7.72
C SER A 108 -13.73 -13.22 -8.24
N GLN A 109 -13.68 -14.24 -7.37
CA GLN A 109 -13.08 -15.55 -7.65
C GLN A 109 -11.63 -15.47 -8.17
N ASP A 110 -10.91 -14.41 -7.81
CA ASP A 110 -9.52 -14.18 -8.21
C ASP A 110 -8.62 -14.10 -6.98
N PRO A 111 -7.85 -15.16 -6.66
CA PRO A 111 -6.93 -15.16 -5.52
C PRO A 111 -5.71 -14.26 -5.71
N THR A 112 -5.50 -13.69 -6.91
CA THR A 112 -4.32 -12.89 -7.24
C THR A 112 -4.49 -11.41 -6.96
N VAL A 113 -5.72 -10.95 -6.67
CA VAL A 113 -5.99 -9.55 -6.33
C VAL A 113 -5.07 -9.08 -5.20
N LEU A 114 -4.30 -8.02 -5.48
CA LEU A 114 -3.34 -7.39 -4.56
C LEU A 114 -2.25 -8.31 -4.00
N LYS A 115 -1.92 -9.38 -4.74
CA LYS A 115 -0.91 -10.36 -4.30
C LYS A 115 0.48 -9.73 -4.15
N ASN A 116 0.90 -8.84 -5.05
CA ASN A 116 2.23 -8.23 -4.92
C ASN A 116 2.28 -7.29 -3.72
N LEU A 117 1.25 -6.46 -3.55
CA LEU A 117 1.13 -5.57 -2.41
C LEU A 117 1.17 -6.33 -1.08
N GLU A 118 0.41 -7.42 -0.95
CA GLU A 118 0.45 -8.30 0.24
C GLU A 118 1.85 -8.88 0.47
N THR A 119 2.48 -9.40 -0.58
CA THR A 119 3.82 -10.02 -0.51
C THR A 119 4.87 -9.02 0.00
N VAL A 120 4.92 -7.84 -0.61
CA VAL A 120 5.88 -6.79 -0.26
C VAL A 120 5.58 -6.22 1.12
N ALA A 121 4.30 -6.04 1.47
CA ALA A 121 3.94 -5.54 2.80
C ALA A 121 4.36 -6.52 3.91
N ASN A 122 4.17 -7.83 3.72
CA ASN A 122 4.64 -8.84 4.67
C ASN A 122 6.16 -8.83 4.80
N SER A 123 6.89 -8.68 3.70
CA SER A 123 8.35 -8.52 3.75
C SER A 123 8.77 -7.25 4.49
N PHE A 124 8.08 -6.13 4.24
CA PHE A 124 8.32 -4.86 4.94
C PHE A 124 8.05 -4.98 6.45
N ILE A 125 6.98 -5.66 6.86
CA ILE A 125 6.68 -5.95 8.27
C ILE A 125 7.83 -6.73 8.92
N ASN A 126 8.33 -7.77 8.25
CA ASN A 126 9.46 -8.57 8.73
C ASN A 126 10.73 -7.73 8.85
N TRP A 127 11.03 -6.90 7.84
CA TRP A 127 12.16 -5.98 7.88
C TRP A 127 12.04 -5.01 9.06
N LEU A 128 10.89 -4.36 9.26
CA LEU A 128 10.67 -3.46 10.41
C LEU A 128 10.87 -4.17 11.75
N ASN A 129 10.31 -5.37 11.90
CA ASN A 129 10.43 -6.15 13.14
C ASN A 129 11.85 -6.63 13.40
N SER A 130 12.64 -6.93 12.35
CA SER A 130 14.06 -7.26 12.50
C SER A 130 14.91 -6.09 13.00
N GLN A 131 14.52 -4.86 12.66
CA GLN A 131 15.19 -3.64 13.13
C GLN A 131 14.72 -3.26 14.54
N SER A 132 13.42 -3.41 14.82
CA SER A 132 12.81 -3.10 16.10
C SER A 132 11.51 -3.90 16.27
N PRO A 133 11.49 -4.94 17.13
CA PRO A 133 10.35 -5.87 17.25
C PRO A 133 9.00 -5.23 17.59
N LYS A 134 8.99 -4.02 18.17
CA LYS A 134 7.77 -3.29 18.55
C LYS A 134 7.39 -2.20 17.54
N ALA A 135 8.20 -1.94 16.51
CA ALA A 135 7.98 -0.82 15.60
C ALA A 135 6.71 -1.00 14.76
N TYR A 136 6.51 -2.17 14.15
CA TYR A 136 5.32 -2.39 13.33
C TYR A 136 4.03 -2.44 14.17
N PRO A 137 3.93 -3.22 15.27
CA PRO A 137 2.70 -3.23 16.08
C PRO A 137 2.28 -1.84 16.56
N ALA A 138 3.23 -1.04 17.09
CA ALA A 138 2.94 0.32 17.54
C ALA A 138 2.54 1.26 16.39
N TRP A 139 3.12 1.07 15.20
CA TRP A 139 2.76 1.86 14.03
C TRP A 139 1.40 1.48 13.43
N SER A 140 1.10 0.17 13.30
CA SER A 140 -0.18 -0.34 12.82
C SER A 140 -1.33 0.11 13.72
N ALA A 141 -1.15 0.05 15.05
CA ALA A 141 -2.13 0.56 16.01
C ALA A 141 -2.50 2.04 15.73
N ARG A 142 -1.50 2.92 15.57
CA ARG A 142 -1.74 4.34 15.24
C ARG A 142 -2.46 4.53 13.91
N VAL A 143 -2.10 3.79 12.87
CA VAL A 143 -2.77 3.86 11.56
C VAL A 143 -4.24 3.44 11.67
N ARG A 144 -4.54 2.44 12.50
CA ARG A 144 -5.89 1.93 12.70
C ARG A 144 -6.74 2.77 13.65
N GLU A 145 -6.16 3.35 14.69
CA GLU A 145 -6.85 4.27 15.63
C GLU A 145 -7.20 5.62 14.98
N LEU A 146 -6.31 6.15 14.12
CA LEU A 146 -6.60 7.35 13.31
C LEU A 146 -7.83 7.15 12.42
N ALA A 147 -8.13 5.91 12.02
CA ALA A 147 -9.29 5.58 11.20
C ALA A 147 -10.61 5.48 11.99
N GLN A 148 -10.54 5.40 13.33
CA GLN A 148 -11.70 5.20 14.23
C GLN A 148 -12.10 6.46 15.02
N SER A 149 -11.25 7.49 15.04
CA SER A 149 -11.42 8.71 15.85
C SER A 149 -12.18 9.83 15.12
N ARG A 150 -12.88 9.51 14.03
CA ARG A 150 -13.71 10.41 13.22
C ARG A 150 -14.95 9.67 12.76
#